data_AF-A0A7L3UNW9-F1
#
_entry.id   AF-A0A7L3UNW9-F1
#
_cell.length_a   1.000
_cell.length_b   1.000
_cell.length_c   1.000
_cell.angle_alpha   90.00
_cell.angle_beta   90.00
_cell.angle_gamma   90.00
#
_symmetry.space_group_name_H-M   'P 1'
#
loop_
_entity.id
_entity.type
_entity.pdbx_description
1 polymer ?
#
loop_
_entity_poly.entity_id
_entity_poly.type
_entity_poly.pdbx_seq_one_letter_code
_entity_poly.pdbx_strand_id
1 'polypeptide(L)'
;SPQSYTASPRLPCIPHQLKCLLVVVVVVVVLVVVIVAFLLLGLHITETHAETVLRMTIHGLDGEGTPQHLSMSKKERTGTFAVRDGLNATAVVVYDYSKLLVGYRSWRHRACYVTRVDKDNMPGLDTITETFQHRQAEMKGAGDNAVPLADRSILGTTMNILCSTVPVYWA
;
A
#
# COMPACT_ATOMS: atom_id res chain seq x y z
N SER A 1 11.49 67.80 -69.77
CA SER A 1 10.94 66.88 -68.76
C SER A 1 11.69 67.03 -67.45
N PRO A 2 11.04 67.30 -66.31
CA PRO A 2 11.68 67.20 -65.01
C PRO A 2 11.40 65.85 -64.32
N GLN A 3 12.30 65.47 -63.42
CA GLN A 3 12.52 64.13 -62.88
C GLN A 3 11.45 63.67 -61.87
N SER A 4 10.98 62.43 -62.01
CA SER A 4 10.17 61.73 -61.01
C SER A 4 11.04 61.22 -59.86
N TYR A 5 10.84 61.78 -58.66
CA TYR A 5 11.39 61.24 -57.41
C TYR A 5 10.41 60.19 -56.86
N THR A 6 10.76 58.92 -56.92
CA THR A 6 10.01 57.84 -56.26
C THR A 6 10.39 57.80 -54.78
N ALA A 7 9.42 58.07 -53.90
CA ALA A 7 9.56 57.88 -52.47
C ALA A 7 9.55 56.38 -52.13
N SER A 8 10.60 55.89 -51.45
CA SER A 8 10.70 54.52 -50.94
C SER A 8 9.75 54.32 -49.74
N PRO A 9 9.01 53.21 -49.63
CA PRO A 9 8.09 52.99 -48.53
C PRO A 9 8.85 52.71 -47.24
N ARG A 10 8.70 53.58 -46.25
CA ARG A 10 9.24 53.33 -44.90
C ARG A 10 8.42 52.23 -44.24
N LEU A 11 9.09 51.17 -43.78
CA LEU A 11 8.47 50.11 -42.98
C LEU A 11 7.78 50.74 -41.75
N PRO A 12 6.54 50.36 -41.41
CA PRO A 12 5.84 50.91 -40.27
C PRO A 12 6.60 50.56 -38.99
N CYS A 13 7.02 51.59 -38.25
CA CYS A 13 7.60 51.45 -36.91
C CYS A 13 6.56 50.79 -36.00
N ILE A 14 6.77 49.52 -35.66
CA ILE A 14 5.98 48.83 -34.64
C ILE A 14 6.06 49.66 -33.35
N PRO A 15 4.94 50.12 -32.78
CA PRO A 15 4.95 50.96 -31.59
C PRO A 15 5.64 50.21 -30.46
N HIS A 16 6.60 50.87 -29.81
CA HIS A 16 7.40 50.32 -28.70
C HIS A 16 6.52 49.70 -27.60
N GLN A 17 5.36 50.31 -27.36
CA GLN A 17 4.34 49.83 -26.41
C GLN A 17 3.81 48.43 -26.76
N LEU A 18 3.61 48.13 -28.05
CA LEU A 18 3.15 46.82 -28.50
C LEU A 18 4.23 45.75 -28.33
N LYS A 19 5.50 46.10 -28.57
CA LYS A 19 6.64 45.19 -28.32
C LYS A 19 6.78 44.86 -26.83
N CYS A 20 6.71 45.86 -25.95
CA CYS A 20 6.73 45.63 -24.50
C CYS A 20 5.56 44.78 -24.04
N LEU A 21 4.34 45.04 -24.52
CA LEU A 21 3.17 44.22 -24.22
C LEU A 21 3.38 42.77 -24.65
N LEU A 22 3.90 42.54 -25.86
CA LEU A 22 4.17 41.19 -26.38
C LEU A 22 5.19 40.45 -25.50
N VAL A 23 6.26 41.12 -25.06
CA VAL A 23 7.25 40.56 -24.15
C VAL A 23 6.61 40.19 -22.80
N VAL A 24 5.79 41.07 -22.23
CA VAL A 24 5.07 40.78 -20.97
C VAL A 24 4.16 39.57 -21.13
N VAL A 25 3.39 39.49 -22.21
CA VAL A 25 2.51 38.35 -22.50
C VAL A 25 3.33 37.06 -22.62
N VAL A 26 4.44 37.08 -23.36
CA VAL A 26 5.32 35.91 -23.49
C VAL A 26 5.87 35.48 -22.13
N VAL A 27 6.33 36.42 -21.30
CA VAL A 27 6.82 36.12 -19.95
C VAL A 27 5.74 35.49 -19.08
N VAL A 28 4.52 36.04 -19.12
CA VAL A 28 3.38 35.48 -18.37
C VAL A 28 3.04 34.07 -18.86
N VAL A 29 3.00 33.85 -20.18
CA VAL A 29 2.75 32.51 -20.75
C VAL A 29 3.83 31.52 -20.32
N VAL A 30 5.11 31.89 -20.40
CA VAL A 30 6.22 31.05 -19.94
C VAL A 30 6.08 30.74 -18.44
N LEU A 31 5.73 31.73 -17.62
CA LEU A 31 5.52 31.54 -16.18
C LEU A 31 4.38 30.53 -15.92
N VAL A 32 3.26 30.67 -16.62
CA VAL A 32 2.11 29.75 -16.52
C VAL A 32 2.52 28.33 -16.93
N VAL A 33 3.24 28.16 -18.04
CA VAL A 33 3.72 26.85 -18.50
C VAL A 33 4.64 26.21 -17.45
N VAL A 34 5.55 26.98 -16.85
CA VAL A 34 6.44 26.50 -15.80
C VAL A 34 5.66 26.04 -14.57
N ILE A 35 4.67 26.82 -14.12
CA ILE A 35 3.81 26.46 -12.98
C ILE A 35 3.05 25.15 -13.28
N VAL A 36 2.43 25.03 -14.46
CA VAL A 36 1.70 23.83 -14.87
C VAL A 36 2.63 22.60 -14.89
N ALA A 37 3.86 22.73 -15.40
CA ALA A 37 4.83 21.66 -15.41
C ALA A 37 5.20 21.19 -14.00
N PHE A 38 5.43 22.12 -13.06
CA PHE A 38 5.70 21.77 -11.65
C PHE A 38 4.51 21.09 -10.98
N LEU A 39 3.28 21.54 -11.23
CA LEU A 39 2.08 20.92 -10.69
C LEU A 39 1.91 19.48 -11.20
N LEU A 40 2.12 19.26 -12.51
CA LEU A 40 2.03 17.92 -13.11
C LEU A 40 3.12 16.99 -12.58
N LEU A 41 4.36 17.47 -12.45
CA LEU A 41 5.46 16.69 -11.84
C LEU A 41 5.17 16.36 -10.37
N GLY A 42 4.65 17.32 -9.60
CA GLY A 42 4.28 17.10 -8.20
C GLY A 42 3.20 16.03 -8.03
N LEU A 43 2.15 16.06 -8.86
CA LEU A 43 1.10 15.04 -8.89
C LEU A 43 1.65 13.65 -9.23
N HIS A 44 2.48 13.55 -10.28
CA HIS A 44 3.01 12.27 -10.74
C HIS A 44 4.00 11.64 -9.75
N ILE A 45 4.80 12.45 -9.05
CA ILE A 45 5.74 11.97 -8.02
C ILE A 45 4.99 11.53 -6.74
N THR A 46 3.85 12.16 -6.45
CA THR A 46 3.04 11.80 -5.28
C THR A 46 2.44 10.39 -5.45
N GLU A 47 2.13 9.96 -6.67
CA GLU A 47 1.59 8.63 -6.96
C GLU A 47 2.65 7.52 -6.86
N THR A 48 3.89 7.78 -7.26
CA THR A 48 4.96 6.76 -7.27
C THR A 48 5.41 6.32 -5.87
N HIS A 49 5.11 7.11 -4.83
CA HIS A 49 5.45 6.80 -3.44
C HIS A 49 4.23 6.64 -2.51
N ALA A 50 3.00 6.75 -3.02
CA ALA A 50 1.80 6.55 -2.21
C ALA A 50 1.68 5.08 -1.78
N GLU A 51 1.68 4.83 -0.47
CA GLU A 51 1.40 3.51 0.08
C GLU A 51 -0.09 3.19 -0.11
N THR A 52 -0.42 2.44 -1.15
CA THR A 52 -1.80 2.01 -1.38
C THR A 52 -2.16 0.87 -0.42
N VAL A 53 -2.95 1.20 0.62
CA VAL A 53 -3.56 0.23 1.54
C VAL A 53 -5.05 0.14 1.24
N LEU A 54 -5.52 -1.04 0.83
CA LEU A 54 -6.93 -1.30 0.54
C LEU A 54 -7.59 -1.89 1.79
N ARG A 55 -8.56 -1.17 2.38
CA ARG A 55 -9.37 -1.66 3.51
C ARG A 55 -10.79 -1.92 3.05
N MET A 56 -11.31 -3.11 3.33
CA MET A 56 -12.66 -3.51 2.95
C MET A 56 -13.32 -4.30 4.08
N THR A 57 -14.64 -4.27 4.11
CA THR A 57 -15.45 -5.14 4.96
C THR A 57 -16.23 -6.05 4.03
N ILE A 58 -15.99 -7.35 4.13
CA ILE A 58 -16.65 -8.36 3.31
C ILE A 58 -17.87 -8.85 4.10
N HIS A 59 -19.05 -8.72 3.52
CA HIS A 59 -20.26 -9.35 4.03
C HIS A 59 -20.37 -10.77 3.46
N GLY A 60 -20.91 -11.71 4.25
CA GLY A 60 -21.17 -13.08 3.80
C GLY A 60 -22.04 -13.09 2.53
N LEU A 61 -21.79 -14.06 1.65
CA LEU A 61 -22.46 -14.21 0.35
C LEU A 61 -23.99 -14.25 0.46
N ASP A 62 -24.52 -14.74 1.58
CA ASP A 62 -25.96 -14.88 1.83
C ASP A 62 -26.54 -13.77 2.73
N GLY A 63 -25.76 -12.72 3.03
CA GLY A 63 -26.14 -11.70 4.02
C GLY A 63 -26.13 -12.20 5.47
N GLU A 64 -25.93 -13.50 5.67
CA GLU A 64 -25.76 -14.17 6.95
C GLU A 64 -24.26 -14.40 7.22
N GLY A 65 -23.76 -13.85 8.33
CA GLY A 65 -22.34 -13.96 8.71
C GLY A 65 -21.79 -12.69 9.36
N THR A 66 -20.78 -12.83 10.20
CA THR A 66 -20.10 -11.67 10.79
C THR A 66 -19.29 -10.94 9.73
N PRO A 67 -19.39 -9.60 9.62
CA PRO A 67 -18.59 -8.83 8.66
C PRO A 67 -17.10 -9.10 8.86
N GLN A 68 -16.42 -9.52 7.78
CA GLN A 68 -15.00 -9.84 7.80
C GLN A 68 -14.20 -8.60 7.40
N HIS A 69 -13.37 -8.10 8.33
CA HIS A 69 -12.49 -6.98 8.03
C HIS A 69 -11.20 -7.46 7.34
N LEU A 70 -10.85 -6.82 6.23
CA LEU A 70 -9.67 -7.07 5.42
C LEU A 70 -8.88 -5.77 5.24
N SER A 71 -7.55 -5.85 5.38
CA SER A 71 -6.64 -4.81 4.91
C SER A 71 -5.53 -5.42 4.05
N MET A 72 -5.28 -4.87 2.87
CA MET A 72 -4.22 -5.31 1.96
C MET A 72 -3.21 -4.21 1.72
N SER A 73 -1.93 -4.54 1.76
CA SER A 73 -0.83 -3.67 1.34
C SER A 73 -0.25 -4.17 0.03
N LYS A 74 -0.39 -3.38 -1.04
CA LYS A 74 0.23 -3.69 -2.33
C LYS A 74 1.76 -3.64 -2.24
N LYS A 75 2.28 -2.68 -1.47
CA LYS A 75 3.73 -2.45 -1.27
C LYS A 75 4.39 -3.63 -0.55
N GLU A 76 3.79 -4.09 0.55
CA GLU A 76 4.32 -5.22 1.32
C GLU A 76 3.89 -6.59 0.77
N ARG A 77 2.93 -6.61 -0.17
CA ARG A 77 2.26 -7.83 -0.66
C ARG A 77 1.71 -8.65 0.51
N THR A 78 0.98 -7.98 1.40
CA THR A 78 0.37 -8.59 2.59
C THR A 78 -1.15 -8.41 2.61
N GLY A 79 -1.85 -9.39 3.18
CA GLY A 79 -3.27 -9.30 3.51
C GLY A 79 -3.49 -9.60 4.99
N THR A 80 -4.26 -8.78 5.70
CA THR A 80 -4.55 -8.94 7.12
C THR A 80 -6.05 -9.10 7.36
N PHE A 81 -6.39 -10.04 8.22
CA PHE A 81 -7.77 -10.44 8.51
C PHE A 81 -7.98 -10.50 10.01
N ALA A 82 -9.04 -9.85 10.50
CA ALA A 82 -9.47 -10.01 11.88
C ALA A 82 -10.40 -11.22 11.98
N VAL A 83 -10.00 -12.26 12.73
CA VAL A 83 -10.78 -13.50 12.89
C VAL A 83 -11.14 -13.72 14.36
N ARG A 84 -12.03 -14.68 14.62
CA ARG A 84 -12.28 -15.15 16.00
C ARG A 84 -11.29 -16.24 16.36
N ASP A 85 -10.90 -16.31 17.63
CA ASP A 85 -9.98 -17.32 18.13
C ASP A 85 -10.68 -18.58 18.69
N GLY A 86 -11.99 -18.70 18.50
CA GLY A 86 -12.81 -19.80 19.02
C GLY A 86 -13.14 -19.70 20.53
N LEU A 87 -12.53 -18.76 21.26
CA LEU A 87 -12.71 -18.56 22.70
C LEU A 87 -13.34 -17.20 23.02
N ASN A 88 -14.20 -16.68 22.15
CA ASN A 88 -14.81 -15.34 22.26
C ASN A 88 -13.80 -14.18 22.30
N ALA A 89 -12.56 -14.39 21.84
CA ALA A 89 -11.60 -13.33 21.63
C ALA A 89 -11.27 -13.18 20.14
N THR A 90 -10.58 -12.09 19.83
CA THR A 90 -10.15 -11.77 18.47
C THR A 90 -8.73 -12.25 18.24
N ALA A 91 -8.47 -12.62 17.00
CA ALA A 91 -7.14 -12.88 16.49
C ALA A 91 -6.94 -12.15 15.16
N VAL A 92 -5.69 -12.05 14.75
CA VAL A 92 -5.32 -11.49 13.45
C VAL A 92 -4.54 -12.55 12.69
N VAL A 93 -4.95 -12.78 11.44
CA VAL A 93 -4.22 -13.57 10.45
C VAL A 93 -3.55 -12.61 9.47
N VAL A 94 -2.26 -12.82 9.18
CA VAL A 94 -1.51 -12.08 8.17
C VAL A 94 -1.00 -13.07 7.13
N TYR A 95 -1.37 -12.86 5.88
CA TYR A 95 -0.76 -13.50 4.72
C TYR A 95 0.35 -12.59 4.22
N ASP A 96 1.58 -13.08 4.19
CA ASP A 96 2.73 -12.43 3.55
C ASP A 96 3.07 -13.18 2.26
N TYR A 97 2.50 -12.70 1.16
CA TYR A 97 2.68 -13.30 -0.17
C TYR A 97 4.10 -13.09 -0.72
N SER A 98 4.88 -12.15 -0.16
CA SER A 98 6.26 -11.92 -0.56
C SER A 98 7.21 -12.94 0.08
N LYS A 99 6.92 -13.37 1.31
CA LYS A 99 7.71 -14.33 2.08
C LYS A 99 7.16 -15.76 2.04
N LEU A 100 5.97 -15.95 1.46
CA LEU A 100 5.23 -17.21 1.48
C LEU A 100 5.03 -17.73 2.92
N LEU A 101 4.57 -16.82 3.78
CA LEU A 101 4.28 -17.09 5.19
C LEU A 101 2.86 -16.67 5.51
N VAL A 102 2.20 -17.45 6.37
CA VAL A 102 0.99 -17.02 7.06
C VAL A 102 1.28 -17.00 8.54
N GLY A 103 0.81 -15.98 9.24
CA GLY A 103 0.96 -15.87 10.67
C GLY A 103 -0.32 -15.49 11.38
N TYR A 104 -0.39 -15.86 12.63
CA TYR A 104 -1.58 -15.78 13.46
C TYR A 104 -1.21 -15.33 14.88
N ARG A 105 -1.96 -14.35 15.39
CA ARG A 105 -1.86 -13.91 16.78
C ARG A 105 -3.26 -13.75 17.38
N SER A 106 -3.58 -14.58 18.38
CA SER A 106 -4.74 -14.33 19.25
C SER A 106 -4.38 -13.32 20.33
N TRP A 107 -5.34 -12.45 20.69
CA TRP A 107 -5.19 -11.50 21.79
C TRP A 107 -5.07 -12.17 23.16
N ARG A 108 -5.68 -13.35 23.34
CA ARG A 108 -5.62 -14.11 24.59
C ARG A 108 -4.31 -14.86 24.79
N HIS A 109 -3.57 -15.09 23.72
CA HIS A 109 -2.40 -15.95 23.73
C HIS A 109 -1.10 -15.15 23.63
N ARG A 110 -0.14 -15.50 24.49
CA ARG A 110 1.18 -14.86 24.54
C ARG A 110 2.16 -15.48 23.54
N ALA A 111 1.68 -15.80 22.34
CA ALA A 111 2.46 -16.41 21.28
C ALA A 111 1.94 -15.95 19.91
N CYS A 112 2.86 -15.83 18.96
CA CYS A 112 2.57 -15.73 17.54
C CYS A 112 2.89 -17.07 16.89
N TYR A 113 2.04 -17.53 15.98
CA TYR A 113 2.30 -18.73 15.21
C TYR A 113 2.50 -18.38 13.75
N VAL A 114 3.44 -19.04 13.10
CA VAL A 114 3.71 -18.85 11.67
C VAL A 114 3.81 -20.20 10.98
N THR A 115 3.42 -20.27 9.71
CA THR A 115 3.63 -21.44 8.87
C THR A 115 4.03 -21.02 7.47
N ARG A 116 4.75 -21.92 6.78
CA ARG A 116 5.11 -21.74 5.38
C ARG A 116 3.96 -22.17 4.51
N VAL A 117 3.77 -21.47 3.41
CA VAL A 117 2.76 -21.79 2.41
C VAL A 117 3.38 -21.93 1.03
N ASP A 118 2.71 -22.70 0.19
CA ASP A 118 3.10 -22.82 -1.21
C ASP A 118 2.45 -21.69 -2.02
N LYS A 119 3.17 -21.18 -3.01
CA LYS A 119 2.70 -20.09 -3.87
C LYS A 119 1.47 -20.52 -4.70
N ASP A 120 1.44 -21.78 -5.11
CA ASP A 120 0.41 -22.34 -5.98
C ASP A 120 -0.75 -22.96 -5.18
N ASN A 121 -0.57 -23.13 -3.87
CA ASN A 121 -1.58 -23.71 -2.97
C ASN A 121 -1.72 -22.93 -1.66
N MET A 122 -2.20 -21.69 -1.76
CA MET A 122 -2.48 -20.83 -0.60
C MET A 122 -3.75 -21.30 0.12
N PRO A 123 -3.69 -21.61 1.43
CA PRO A 123 -4.85 -22.06 2.19
C PRO A 123 -5.85 -20.92 2.38
N GLY A 124 -7.15 -21.26 2.33
CA GLY A 124 -8.23 -20.34 2.67
C GLY A 124 -8.19 -19.89 4.13
N LEU A 125 -8.87 -18.77 4.42
CA LEU A 125 -8.85 -18.15 5.76
C LEU A 125 -9.39 -19.08 6.85
N ASP A 126 -10.45 -19.83 6.56
CA ASP A 126 -11.07 -20.74 7.53
C ASP A 126 -10.12 -21.90 7.87
N THR A 127 -9.56 -22.55 6.84
CA THR A 127 -8.60 -23.66 6.99
C THR A 127 -7.37 -23.25 7.78
N ILE A 128 -6.79 -22.08 7.48
CA ILE A 128 -5.58 -21.65 8.18
C ILE A 128 -5.87 -21.24 9.62
N THR A 129 -7.03 -20.61 9.86
CA THR A 129 -7.46 -20.21 11.20
C THR A 129 -7.68 -21.45 12.08
N GLU A 130 -8.36 -22.47 11.56
CA GLU A 130 -8.57 -23.74 12.25
C GLU A 130 -7.22 -24.42 12.58
N THR A 131 -6.29 -24.45 11.62
CA THR A 131 -4.95 -25.01 11.82
C THR A 131 -4.21 -24.34 12.99
N PHE A 132 -4.23 -23.00 13.04
CA PHE A 132 -3.57 -22.27 14.14
C PHE A 132 -4.28 -22.43 15.48
N GLN A 133 -5.62 -22.50 15.49
CA GLN A 133 -6.39 -22.75 16.71
C GLN A 133 -6.09 -24.14 17.27
N HIS A 134 -5.99 -25.16 16.41
CA HIS A 134 -5.60 -26.51 16.81
C HIS A 134 -4.20 -26.52 17.44
N ARG A 135 -3.22 -25.89 16.77
CA ARG A 135 -1.85 -25.77 17.31
C ARG A 135 -1.78 -25.08 18.65
N GLN A 136 -2.57 -24.03 18.82
CA GLN A 136 -2.64 -23.31 20.08
C GLN A 136 -3.24 -24.18 21.20
N ALA A 137 -4.21 -25.03 20.89
CA ALA A 137 -4.77 -25.99 21.84
C ALA A 137 -3.74 -27.08 22.22
N GLU A 138 -2.99 -27.61 21.24
CA GLU A 138 -1.89 -28.56 21.48
C GLU A 138 -0.81 -27.98 22.39
N MET A 139 -0.38 -26.73 22.13
CA MET A 139 0.63 -26.03 22.94
C MET A 139 0.23 -25.82 24.40
N LYS A 140 -1.04 -25.54 24.67
CA LYS A 140 -1.55 -25.45 26.05
C LYS A 140 -1.41 -26.77 26.79
N GLY A 141 -1.50 -27.91 26.10
CA GLY A 141 -1.39 -29.24 26.67
C GLY A 141 0.04 -29.78 26.75
N ALA A 142 0.90 -29.43 25.80
CA ALA A 142 2.25 -30.01 25.64
C ALA A 142 3.37 -29.28 26.42
N GLY A 143 3.12 -28.07 26.91
CA GLY A 143 4.15 -27.22 27.53
C GLY A 143 5.10 -26.59 26.51
N ASP A 144 5.73 -25.47 26.90
CA ASP A 144 6.47 -24.53 26.01
C ASP A 144 7.65 -25.15 25.24
N ASN A 145 8.10 -26.37 25.59
CA ASN A 145 9.33 -26.99 25.06
C ASN A 145 9.13 -27.83 23.80
N ALA A 146 7.91 -28.01 23.31
CA ALA A 146 7.60 -28.96 22.23
C ALA A 146 7.71 -28.37 20.82
N VAL A 147 7.69 -27.05 20.64
CA VAL A 147 7.57 -26.41 19.33
C VAL A 147 8.77 -25.53 19.02
N PRO A 148 9.40 -25.67 17.83
CA PRO A 148 10.55 -24.86 17.47
C PRO A 148 10.16 -23.38 17.31
N LEU A 149 10.99 -22.49 17.87
CA LEU A 149 10.87 -21.06 17.63
C LEU A 149 11.18 -20.75 16.16
N ALA A 150 10.38 -19.85 15.59
CA ALA A 150 10.66 -19.28 14.27
C ALA A 150 11.65 -18.11 14.40
N ASP A 151 12.64 -18.07 13.53
CA ASP A 151 13.56 -16.93 13.44
C ASP A 151 12.79 -15.69 12.93
N ARG A 152 12.85 -14.60 13.70
CA ARG A 152 12.20 -13.34 13.34
C ARG A 152 12.77 -12.70 12.07
N SER A 153 14.00 -13.05 11.67
CA SER A 153 14.65 -12.52 10.46
C SER A 153 13.86 -12.84 9.17
N ILE A 154 13.02 -13.87 9.19
CA ILE A 154 12.23 -14.30 8.02
C ILE A 154 10.94 -13.49 7.87
N LEU A 155 10.51 -12.77 8.91
CA LEU A 155 9.22 -12.09 8.96
C LEU A 155 9.26 -10.77 8.18
N GLY A 156 8.23 -10.50 7.38
CA GLY A 156 8.00 -9.17 6.81
C GLY A 156 7.58 -8.15 7.89
N THR A 157 7.57 -6.87 7.52
CA THR A 157 7.28 -5.75 8.44
C THR A 157 5.93 -5.91 9.15
N THR A 158 4.84 -6.13 8.41
CA THR A 158 3.50 -6.36 8.99
C THR A 158 3.51 -7.49 10.03
N MET A 159 4.16 -8.61 9.71
CA MET A 159 4.22 -9.78 10.59
C MET A 159 5.07 -9.51 11.85
N ASN A 160 6.19 -8.81 11.67
CA ASN A 160 7.07 -8.45 12.78
C ASN A 160 6.38 -7.48 13.76
N ILE A 161 5.59 -6.53 13.23
CA ILE A 161 4.73 -5.66 14.05
C ILE A 161 3.69 -6.50 14.78
N LEU A 162 2.99 -7.41 14.06
CA LEU A 162 2.00 -8.29 14.65
C LEU A 162 2.58 -9.10 15.81
N CYS A 163 3.78 -9.65 15.67
CA CYS A 163 4.36 -10.57 16.67
C CYS A 163 5.33 -9.89 17.67
N SER A 164 5.47 -8.57 17.63
CA SER A 164 6.56 -7.82 18.30
C SER A 164 6.78 -8.13 19.78
N THR A 165 5.71 -8.35 20.56
CA THR A 165 5.77 -8.52 22.02
C THR A 165 5.66 -9.96 22.52
N VAL A 166 5.69 -10.94 21.62
CA VAL A 166 5.50 -12.37 21.96
C VAL A 166 6.51 -13.25 21.21
N PRO A 167 6.85 -14.44 21.76
CA PRO A 167 7.62 -15.44 21.02
C PRO A 167 6.86 -15.86 19.74
N VAL A 168 7.64 -16.25 18.73
CA VAL A 168 7.12 -16.72 17.44
C VAL A 168 7.45 -18.20 17.31
N TYR A 169 6.44 -19.01 17.09
CA TYR A 169 6.57 -20.47 16.95
C TYR A 169 6.11 -20.92 15.57
N TRP A 170 6.65 -22.05 15.11
CA TRP A 170 6.09 -22.72 13.94
C TRP A 170 4.77 -23.41 14.29
N ALA A 171 3.78 -23.27 13.41
CA ALA A 171 2.59 -24.12 13.37
C ALA A 171 2.84 -25.31 12.45
#